data_AF-A0A9D1K3C4-F1
#
_entry.id   AF-A0A9D1K3C4-F1
#
_cell.length_a   1.000
_cell.length_b   1.000
_cell.length_c   1.000
_cell.angle_alpha   90.00
_cell.angle_beta   90.00
_cell.angle_gamma   90.00
#
_symmetry.space_group_name_H-M   'P 1'
#
loop_
_entity.id
_entity.type
_entity.pdbx_description
1 polymer ?
#
loop_
_entity_poly.entity_id
_entity_poly.type
_entity_poly.pdbx_seq_one_letter_code
_entity_poly.pdbx_strand_id
1 'polypeptide(L)'
;MDNISFSGKIKFVNPESYKNFISYRNEINNLKHNCGNKKFTHLIQHDKNFFVITTKYSHALKRDFVGENSTSYILPCPTPELIKRLIKEHILYIKNWKSEIDQAPALSIKKL
;
A
#
# COMPACT_ATOMS: atom_id res chain seq x y z
N MET A 1 -4.66 28.62 0.87
CA MET A 1 -5.31 27.37 0.42
C MET A 1 -4.24 26.29 0.40
N ASP A 2 -4.11 25.55 1.49
CA ASP A 2 -3.15 24.46 1.57
C ASP A 2 -3.59 23.33 0.63
N ASN A 3 -2.77 23.03 -0.37
CA ASN A 3 -2.92 21.84 -1.21
C ASN A 3 -2.76 20.62 -0.30
N ILE A 4 -3.86 20.14 0.29
CA ILE A 4 -3.86 18.93 1.11
C ILE A 4 -3.48 17.76 0.19
N SER A 5 -2.22 17.35 0.27
CA SER A 5 -1.71 16.18 -0.42
C SER A 5 -2.47 14.93 0.07
N PHE A 6 -3.36 14.41 -0.77
CA PHE A 6 -4.06 13.14 -0.57
C PHE A 6 -3.16 11.97 -0.97
N SER A 7 -1.96 11.86 -0.41
CA SER A 7 -1.02 10.79 -0.78
C SER A 7 -0.90 9.73 0.32
N GLY A 8 -0.77 8.46 -0.08
CA GLY A 8 -0.47 7.37 0.85
C GLY A 8 0.88 7.56 1.54
N LYS A 9 1.07 6.98 2.72
CA LYS A 9 2.35 7.01 3.44
C LYS A 9 3.26 5.90 2.92
N ILE A 10 4.53 6.21 2.64
CA ILE A 10 5.57 5.20 2.40
C ILE A 10 6.44 5.12 3.65
N LYS A 11 6.67 3.93 4.18
CA LYS A 11 7.63 3.66 5.24
C LYS A 11 8.59 2.56 4.78
N PHE A 12 9.85 2.68 5.15
CA PHE A 12 10.87 1.66 4.88
C PHE A 12 11.12 0.87 6.15
N VAL A 13 11.17 -0.45 6.03
CA VAL A 13 11.37 -1.34 7.20
C VAL A 13 12.78 -1.22 7.76
N ASN A 14 13.77 -0.91 6.92
CA ASN A 14 15.16 -0.69 7.32
C ASN A 14 15.86 0.35 6.40
N PRO A 15 17.03 0.88 6.80
CA PRO A 15 17.77 1.86 6.00
C PRO A 15 18.24 1.35 4.64
N GLU A 16 18.52 0.05 4.51
CA GLU A 16 18.92 -0.58 3.24
C GLU A 16 17.79 -0.49 2.20
N SER A 17 16.55 -0.72 2.63
CA SER A 17 15.36 -0.58 1.80
C SER A 17 15.19 0.85 1.28
N TYR A 18 15.54 1.86 2.08
CA TYR A 18 15.54 3.26 1.64
C TYR A 18 16.62 3.54 0.58
N LYS A 19 17.83 3.00 0.77
CA LYS A 19 18.90 3.13 -0.24
C LYS A 19 18.48 2.50 -1.57
N ASN A 20 17.93 1.28 -1.50
CA ASN A 20 17.48 0.57 -2.69
C ASN A 20 16.26 1.22 -3.34
N PHE A 21 15.44 1.97 -2.58
CA PHE A 21 14.33 2.76 -3.12
C PHE A 21 14.76 3.83 -4.11
N ILE A 22 15.95 4.42 -3.96
CA ILE A 22 16.42 5.50 -4.85
C ILE A 22 16.35 5.07 -6.33
N SER A 23 16.69 3.81 -6.61
CA SER A 23 16.65 3.22 -7.95
C SER A 23 15.23 2.99 -8.51
N TYR A 24 14.19 3.02 -7.66
CA TYR A 24 12.79 2.78 -8.02
C TYR A 24 11.88 3.95 -7.60
N ARG A 25 12.46 5.13 -7.43
CA ARG A 25 11.77 6.31 -6.90
C ARG A 25 10.50 6.63 -7.67
N ASN A 26 10.52 6.51 -8.99
CA ASN A 26 9.38 6.81 -9.85
C ASN A 26 8.23 5.82 -9.63
N GLU A 27 8.50 4.53 -9.63
CA GLU A 27 7.51 3.48 -9.45
C GLU A 27 6.89 3.51 -8.04
N ILE A 28 7.70 3.72 -7.01
CA ILE A 28 7.20 3.83 -5.63
C ILE A 28 6.47 5.16 -5.39
N ASN A 29 6.89 6.26 -6.03
CA ASN A 29 6.08 7.48 -6.03
C ASN A 29 4.73 7.24 -6.73
N ASN A 30 4.70 6.48 -7.82
CA ASN A 30 3.45 6.09 -8.47
C ASN A 30 2.54 5.31 -7.52
N LEU A 31 3.09 4.42 -6.68
CA LEU A 31 2.33 3.75 -5.61
C LEU A 31 1.69 4.76 -4.64
N LYS A 32 2.49 5.73 -4.17
CA LYS A 32 2.03 6.80 -3.27
C LYS A 32 0.90 7.68 -3.86
N HIS A 33 0.98 8.00 -5.16
CA HIS A 33 0.02 8.88 -5.83
C HIS A 33 -1.23 8.15 -6.34
N ASN A 34 -1.08 6.92 -6.85
CA ASN A 34 -2.21 6.16 -7.41
C ASN A 34 -3.10 5.53 -6.34
N CYS A 35 -2.58 5.34 -5.13
CA CYS A 35 -3.34 4.87 -3.97
C CYS A 35 -3.77 6.06 -3.08
N GLY A 36 -3.94 7.25 -3.68
CA GLY A 36 -4.06 8.58 -3.07
C GLY A 36 -5.12 8.79 -1.97
N ASN A 37 -4.95 8.11 -0.84
CA ASN A 37 -5.74 8.28 0.36
C ASN A 37 -4.80 8.20 1.56
N LYS A 38 -4.91 9.16 2.48
CA LYS A 38 -4.11 9.21 3.73
C LYS A 38 -4.25 7.95 4.59
N LYS A 39 -5.29 7.16 4.32
CA LYS A 39 -5.63 5.88 4.92
C LYS A 39 -4.70 4.74 4.50
N PHE A 40 -3.97 4.88 3.38
CA PHE A 40 -3.01 3.87 2.96
C PHE A 40 -1.62 4.11 3.56
N THR A 41 -1.01 3.05 4.08
CA THR A 41 0.40 3.00 4.45
C THR A 41 1.06 1.83 3.76
N HIS A 42 2.07 2.09 2.93
CA HIS A 42 2.87 1.08 2.27
C HIS A 42 4.19 0.92 3.03
N LEU A 43 4.46 -0.29 3.50
CA LEU A 43 5.72 -0.71 4.10
C LEU A 43 6.53 -1.40 3.01
N ILE A 44 7.72 -0.88 2.74
CA ILE A 44 8.63 -1.43 1.74
C ILE A 44 9.82 -2.04 2.45
N GLN A 45 10.11 -3.30 2.11
CA GLN A 45 11.34 -3.97 2.47
C GLN A 45 12.03 -4.43 1.19
N HIS A 46 13.29 -4.07 1.03
CA HIS A 46 14.06 -4.44 -0.14
C HIS A 46 15.52 -4.67 0.25
N ASP A 47 15.96 -5.90 0.12
CA ASP A 47 17.35 -6.30 0.23
C ASP A 47 17.75 -7.18 -0.97
N LYS A 48 18.96 -7.74 -0.92
CA LYS A 48 19.53 -8.55 -2.00
C LYS A 48 18.74 -9.85 -2.26
N ASN A 49 17.99 -10.33 -1.28
CA ASN A 49 17.33 -11.64 -1.32
C ASN A 49 15.85 -11.52 -1.64
N PHE A 50 15.19 -10.43 -1.23
CA PHE A 50 13.77 -10.27 -1.46
C PHE A 50 13.31 -8.81 -1.51
N PHE A 51 12.15 -8.65 -2.15
CA PHE A 51 11.39 -7.42 -2.20
C PHE A 51 9.98 -7.68 -1.66
N VAL A 52 9.56 -6.89 -0.67
CA VAL A 52 8.20 -6.94 -0.09
C VAL A 52 7.56 -5.57 -0.14
N ILE A 53 6.30 -5.54 -0.56
CA ILE A 53 5.41 -4.40 -0.34
C ILE A 53 4.22 -4.88 0.48
N THR A 54 4.06 -4.32 1.68
CA THR A 54 2.86 -4.49 2.49
C THR A 54 2.04 -3.20 2.47
N THR A 55 0.80 -3.26 2.01
CA THR A 55 -0.12 -2.13 2.00
C THR A 55 -1.16 -2.32 3.09
N LYS A 56 -1.23 -1.36 4.02
CA LYS A 56 -2.26 -1.24 5.05
C LYS A 56 -3.28 -0.20 4.64
N TYR A 57 -4.56 -0.46 4.85
CA TYR A 57 -5.67 0.47 4.63
C TYR A 57 -6.48 0.63 5.91
N SER A 58 -6.42 1.80 6.52
CA SER A 58 -7.22 2.14 7.70
C SER A 58 -8.52 2.80 7.26
N HIS A 59 -9.67 2.20 7.52
CA HIS A 59 -10.97 2.81 7.20
C HIS A 59 -11.81 3.00 8.47
N ALA A 60 -12.55 4.10 8.52
CA ALA A 60 -13.51 4.32 9.59
C ALA A 60 -14.76 3.48 9.30
N LEU A 61 -15.05 2.53 10.17
CA LEU A 61 -16.35 1.88 10.23
C LEU A 61 -17.33 2.82 10.95
N LYS A 62 -18.64 2.69 10.72
CA LYS A 62 -19.64 3.55 11.40
C LYS A 62 -19.52 3.39 12.92
N ARG A 63 -19.38 4.53 13.62
CA ARG A 63 -19.25 4.71 15.08
C ARG A 63 -18.00 4.04 15.67
N ASP A 64 -16.97 4.86 15.88
CA ASP A 64 -15.83 4.64 16.77
C ASP A 64 -14.91 3.42 16.53
N PHE A 65 -15.08 2.69 15.42
CA PHE A 65 -14.20 1.58 15.05
C PHE A 65 -13.36 1.92 13.82
N VAL A 66 -12.04 1.79 13.94
CA VAL A 66 -11.10 1.84 12.80
C VAL A 66 -10.75 0.41 12.43
N GLY A 67 -11.16 -0.02 11.24
CA GLY A 67 -10.74 -1.29 10.66
C GLY A 67 -9.41 -1.11 9.92
N GLU A 68 -8.45 -1.99 10.15
CA GLU A 68 -7.20 -2.06 9.37
C GLU A 68 -7.17 -3.35 8.55
N ASN A 69 -7.16 -3.21 7.23
CA ASN A 69 -6.92 -4.33 6.33
C ASN A 69 -5.50 -4.25 5.78
N SER A 70 -4.84 -5.39 5.56
CA SER A 70 -3.50 -5.44 5.00
C SER A 70 -3.37 -6.47 3.89
N THR A 71 -2.58 -6.14 2.87
CA THR A 71 -2.16 -7.07 1.81
C THR A 71 -0.65 -6.97 1.62
N SER A 72 0.00 -8.08 1.29
CA SER A 72 1.46 -8.15 1.10
C SER A 72 1.80 -8.94 -0.16
N TYR A 73 2.73 -8.42 -0.95
CA TYR A 73 3.40 -9.17 -2.02
C TYR A 73 4.86 -9.38 -1.65
N ILE A 74 5.36 -10.59 -1.93
CA ILE A 74 6.73 -11.00 -1.67
C ILE A 74 7.32 -11.49 -2.99
N LEU A 75 8.50 -10.98 -3.33
CA LEU A 75 9.27 -11.39 -4.49
C LEU A 75 10.66 -11.85 -4.04
N PRO A 76 10.95 -13.15 -4.07
CA PRO A 76 12.30 -13.66 -3.84
C PRO A 76 13.19 -13.35 -5.06
N CYS A 77 14.49 -13.16 -4.82
CA CYS A 77 15.52 -12.89 -5.83
C CYS A 77 15.11 -11.75 -6.79
N PRO A 78 14.88 -10.54 -6.27
CA PRO A 78 14.21 -9.50 -7.03
C PRO A 78 15.13 -8.93 -8.12
N THR A 79 14.69 -9.00 -9.38
CA THR A 79 15.33 -8.25 -10.48
C THR A 79 14.64 -6.90 -10.68
N PRO A 80 15.32 -5.90 -11.26
CA PRO A 80 14.71 -4.60 -11.52
C PRO A 80 13.41 -4.67 -12.33
N GLU A 81 13.35 -5.53 -13.34
CA GLU A 81 12.17 -5.73 -14.19
C GLU A 81 11.00 -6.32 -13.39
N LEU A 82 11.29 -7.33 -12.54
CA LEU A 82 10.28 -7.98 -11.72
C LEU A 82 9.75 -7.04 -10.63
N ILE A 83 10.60 -6.23 -10.00
CA ILE A 83 10.18 -5.21 -9.04
C ILE A 83 9.23 -4.20 -9.69
N LYS A 84 9.60 -3.66 -10.86
CA LYS A 84 8.77 -2.68 -11.59
C LYS A 84 7.42 -3.26 -11.97
N ARG A 85 7.40 -4.51 -12.44
CA ARG A 85 6.16 -5.22 -12.77
C ARG A 85 5.28 -5.42 -11.54
N LEU A 86 5.87 -5.90 -10.44
CA LEU A 86 5.15 -6.15 -9.19
C LEU A 86 4.52 -4.87 -8.63
N ILE A 87 5.24 -3.73 -8.67
CA ILE A 87 4.68 -2.45 -8.22
C ILE A 87 3.45 -2.08 -9.05
N LYS A 88 3.50 -2.24 -10.38
CA LYS A 88 2.35 -1.94 -11.26
C LYS A 88 1.16 -2.84 -10.98
N GLU A 89 1.38 -4.16 -10.84
CA GLU A 89 0.34 -5.13 -10.52
C GLU A 89 -0.29 -4.82 -9.15
N HIS A 90 0.54 -4.48 -8.15
CA HIS A 90 0.06 -4.11 -6.81
C HIS A 90 -0.76 -2.83 -6.81
N ILE A 91 -0.38 -1.81 -7.60
CA ILE A 91 -1.19 -0.59 -7.76
C ILE A 91 -2.58 -0.93 -8.30
N LEU A 92 -2.67 -1.79 -9.31
CA LEU A 92 -3.94 -2.21 -9.89
C LEU A 92 -4.79 -2.98 -8.87
N TYR A 93 -4.17 -3.91 -8.15
CA TYR A 93 -4.81 -4.66 -7.06
C TYR A 93 -5.40 -3.72 -6.00
N ILE A 94 -4.61 -2.76 -5.49
CA ILE A 94 -5.06 -1.83 -4.43
C ILE A 94 -6.24 -0.98 -4.89
N LYS A 95 -6.28 -0.55 -6.16
CA LYS A 95 -7.42 0.22 -6.71
C LYS A 95 -8.72 -0.58 -6.66
N ASN A 96 -8.67 -1.86 -7.04
CA ASN A 96 -9.82 -2.76 -6.99
C ASN A 96 -10.20 -3.08 -5.53
N TRP A 97 -9.21 -3.46 -4.71
CA TRP A 97 -9.39 -3.80 -3.30
C TRP A 97 -9.98 -2.66 -2.48
N LYS A 98 -9.58 -1.41 -2.74
CA LYS A 98 -10.21 -0.23 -2.13
C LYS A 98 -11.69 -0.15 -2.46
N SER A 99 -12.05 -0.35 -3.74
CA SER A 99 -13.43 -0.32 -4.19
C SER A 99 -14.27 -1.39 -3.50
N GLU A 100 -13.72 -2.59 -3.33
CA GLU A 100 -14.37 -3.70 -2.60
C GLU A 100 -14.60 -3.35 -1.12
N ILE A 101 -13.59 -2.81 -0.43
CA ILE A 101 -13.71 -2.44 0.99
C ILE A 101 -14.71 -1.28 1.18
N ASP A 102 -14.69 -0.27 0.31
CA ASP A 102 -15.60 0.87 0.41
C ASP A 102 -17.06 0.49 0.05
N GLN A 103 -17.27 -0.53 -0.79
CA GLN A 103 -18.60 -1.03 -1.18
C GLN A 103 -19.11 -2.16 -0.27
N ALA A 104 -18.25 -2.78 0.53
CA ALA A 104 -18.64 -3.83 1.46
C ALA A 104 -19.79 -3.29 2.32
N PRO A 105 -20.99 -3.92 2.29
CA PRO A 105 -22.10 -3.47 3.12
C PRO A 105 -21.59 -3.46 4.56
N ALA A 106 -21.77 -2.34 5.26
CA ALA A 106 -21.42 -2.24 6.67
C ALA A 106 -21.93 -3.51 7.33
N LEU A 107 -21.00 -4.36 7.78
CA LEU A 107 -21.29 -5.69 8.31
C LEU A 107 -22.57 -5.55 9.13
N SER A 108 -23.64 -6.15 8.62
CA SER A 108 -24.91 -6.18 9.30
C SER A 108 -24.69 -7.11 10.48
N ILE A 109 -24.07 -6.57 11.53
CA ILE A 109 -24.02 -7.20 12.83
C ILE A 109 -25.48 -7.22 13.28
N LYS A 110 -26.20 -8.26 12.87
CA LYS A 110 -27.33 -8.74 13.66
C LYS A 110 -26.71 -9.05 15.01
N LYS A 111 -27.01 -8.19 16.00
CA LYS A 111 -26.86 -8.56 17.40
C LYS A 111 -27.60 -9.89 17.57
N LEU A 112 -26.86 -10.95 17.85
CA LEU A 112 -27.40 -12.13 18.53
C LEU A 112 -27.74 -11.73 19.96
#